data_AF-A0AAW0DAE5-F1
#
_entry.id   AF-A0AAW0DAE5-F1
#
_cell.length_a   1.000
_cell.length_b   1.000
_cell.length_c   1.000
_cell.angle_alpha   90.00
_cell.angle_beta   90.00
_cell.angle_gamma   90.00
#
_symmetry.space_group_name_H-M   'P 1'
#
loop_
_entity.id
_entity.type
_entity.pdbx_description
1 polymer ?
#
loop_
_entity_poly.entity_id
_entity_poly.type
_entity_poly.pdbx_seq_one_letter_code
_entity_poly.pdbx_strand_id
1 'polypeptide(L)'
;MASHTSDVLSTPELLEQILAELPMLDLLVTAPLVCKPWHALSLSSPTLQRALFFQPDSSVSVSQRIQNPLLVKLFPPFFVCNTGSHPISTLDAIMAMPWSKAPDAFRRADASWRRMLVTQPPTHSLVVRQKFSSIEHISRRQGVVNDLSLSMGLLYDLTIPFLDDESSFRVLWHGESPHDSAADDSLTLSLFTAARWEYDGPERTLDTTFFSAAASPIFIPFGEWERLCSK
;
A
#
# COMPACT_ATOMS: atom_id res chain seq x y z
N MET A 1 47.57 9.50 1.72
CA MET A 1 47.31 8.16 1.16
C MET A 1 45.81 7.98 1.13
N ALA A 2 45.18 8.03 -0.05
CA ALA A 2 43.76 7.72 -0.16
C ALA A 2 43.58 6.24 0.21
N SER A 3 42.70 5.96 1.17
CA SER A 3 42.39 4.59 1.56
C SER A 3 41.63 3.92 0.42
N HIS A 4 42.02 2.72 0.00
CA HIS A 4 41.30 1.94 -1.03
C HIS A 4 39.81 1.78 -0.72
N THR A 5 39.41 1.85 0.55
CA THR A 5 38.00 1.86 0.97
C THR A 5 37.26 3.13 0.54
N SER A 6 37.93 4.28 0.56
CA SER A 6 37.37 5.56 0.12
C SER A 6 37.14 5.57 -1.39
N ASP A 7 38.03 4.95 -2.16
CA ASP A 7 37.92 4.89 -3.61
C ASP A 7 36.74 3.99 -4.05
N VAL A 8 36.55 2.86 -3.36
CA VAL A 8 35.39 1.97 -3.58
C VAL A 8 34.08 2.69 -3.28
N LEU A 9 33.97 3.38 -2.14
CA LEU A 9 32.75 4.10 -1.75
C LEU A 9 32.49 5.38 -2.58
N SER A 10 33.48 5.83 -3.35
CA SER A 10 33.34 6.97 -4.27
C SER A 10 32.91 6.53 -5.67
N THR A 11 32.96 5.23 -5.97
CA THR A 11 32.54 4.68 -7.26
C THR A 11 31.04 4.32 -7.20
N PRO A 12 30.16 5.00 -7.97
CA PRO A 12 28.72 4.87 -7.81
C PRO A 12 28.20 3.46 -8.09
N GLU A 13 28.79 2.73 -9.04
CA GLU A 13 28.39 1.36 -9.40
C GLU A 13 28.69 0.36 -8.26
N LEU A 14 29.86 0.47 -7.65
CA LEU A 14 30.25 -0.39 -6.51
C LEU A 14 29.43 -0.05 -5.27
N LEU A 15 29.19 1.25 -5.04
CA LEU A 15 28.36 1.69 -3.94
C LEU A 15 26.91 1.21 -4.10
N GLU A 16 26.34 1.26 -5.31
CA GLU A 16 25.02 0.70 -5.60
C GLU A 16 24.93 -0.79 -5.25
N GLN A 17 25.92 -1.59 -5.65
CA GLN A 17 25.95 -3.01 -5.33
C GLN A 17 26.02 -3.27 -3.83
N ILE A 18 26.83 -2.51 -3.09
CA ILE A 18 26.93 -2.63 -1.63
C ILE A 18 25.60 -2.25 -0.98
N LEU A 19 24.96 -1.17 -1.42
CA LEU A 19 23.67 -0.72 -0.89
C LEU A 19 22.54 -1.70 -1.20
N ALA A 20 22.58 -2.39 -2.34
CA ALA A 20 21.59 -3.39 -2.74
C ALA A 20 21.56 -4.61 -1.82
N GLU A 21 22.69 -4.92 -1.15
CA GLU A 21 22.79 -6.03 -0.18
C GLU A 21 22.29 -5.65 1.23
N LEU A 22 21.96 -4.38 1.47
CA LEU A 22 21.48 -3.94 2.78
C LEU A 22 20.01 -4.33 3.02
N PRO A 23 19.60 -4.55 4.28
CA PRO A 23 18.19 -4.68 4.64
C PRO A 23 17.39 -3.46 4.17
N MET A 24 16.18 -3.69 3.66
CA MET A 24 15.32 -2.64 3.09
C MET A 24 15.12 -1.42 4.00
N LEU A 25 14.99 -1.63 5.31
CA LEU A 25 14.85 -0.52 6.28
C LEU A 25 16.12 0.32 6.38
N ASP A 26 17.30 -0.31 6.39
CA ASP A 26 18.58 0.39 6.44
C ASP A 26 18.83 1.16 5.15
N LEU A 27 18.45 0.58 4.02
CA LEU A 27 18.52 1.25 2.72
C LEU A 27 17.59 2.47 2.64
N LEU A 28 16.39 2.39 3.25
CA LEU A 28 15.41 3.47 3.23
C LEU A 28 15.70 4.60 4.22
N VAL A 29 16.24 4.26 5.40
CA VAL A 29 16.36 5.19 6.53
C VAL A 29 17.82 5.55 6.79
N THR A 30 18.70 4.57 6.90
CA THR A 30 20.08 4.75 7.37
C THR A 30 21.00 5.24 6.24
N ALA A 31 20.94 4.61 5.06
CA ALA A 31 21.84 4.92 3.95
C ALA A 31 21.74 6.39 3.46
N PRO A 32 20.54 6.99 3.33
CA PRO A 32 20.39 8.42 3.01
C PRO A 32 21.07 9.39 3.98
N LEU A 33 21.24 9.00 5.25
CA LEU A 33 21.75 9.86 6.30
C LEU A 33 23.28 9.87 6.38
N VAL A 34 23.96 8.92 5.71
CA VAL A 34 25.42 8.80 5.77
C VAL A 34 26.10 9.95 5.03
N CYS A 35 25.75 10.17 3.75
CA CYS A 35 26.29 11.26 2.94
C CYS A 35 25.43 11.54 1.69
N LYS A 36 25.69 12.68 1.02
CA LYS A 36 24.92 13.11 -0.16
C LYS A 36 24.95 12.12 -1.33
N PRO A 37 26.08 11.49 -1.69
CA PRO A 37 26.10 10.47 -2.74
C PRO A 37 25.20 9.25 -2.46
N TRP A 38 25.17 8.78 -1.21
CA TRP A 38 24.33 7.64 -0.82
C TRP A 38 22.85 7.99 -0.94
N HIS A 39 22.47 9.18 -0.45
CA HIS A 39 21.12 9.69 -0.64
C HIS A 39 20.75 9.84 -2.11
N ALA A 40 21.64 10.41 -2.92
CA ALA A 40 21.41 10.57 -4.36
C ALA A 40 21.16 9.21 -5.04
N LEU A 41 22.02 8.22 -4.81
CA LEU A 41 21.85 6.87 -5.37
C LEU A 41 20.58 6.19 -4.88
N SER A 42 20.22 6.33 -3.60
CA SER A 42 18.98 5.74 -3.08
C SER A 42 17.73 6.24 -3.81
N LEU A 43 17.77 7.45 -4.37
CA LEU A 43 16.67 8.07 -5.12
C LEU A 43 16.76 7.84 -6.64
N SER A 44 17.98 7.83 -7.21
CA SER A 44 18.17 7.81 -8.67
C SER A 44 18.43 6.42 -9.24
N SER A 45 18.95 5.48 -8.45
CA SER A 45 19.31 4.14 -8.93
C SER A 45 18.07 3.27 -9.17
N PRO A 46 17.84 2.79 -10.41
CA PRO A 46 16.73 1.88 -10.69
C PRO A 46 16.80 0.57 -9.90
N THR A 47 18.02 0.05 -9.66
CA THR A 47 18.23 -1.19 -8.90
C THR A 47 17.76 -1.03 -7.46
N LEU A 48 18.17 0.06 -6.80
CA LEU A 48 17.76 0.34 -5.42
C LEU A 48 16.27 0.67 -5.34
N GLN A 49 15.73 1.41 -6.31
CA GLN A 49 14.30 1.73 -6.38
C GLN A 49 13.45 0.47 -6.58
N ARG A 50 13.90 -0.51 -7.37
CA ARG A 50 13.27 -1.82 -7.50
C ARG A 50 13.37 -2.61 -6.19
N ALA A 51 14.54 -2.67 -5.57
CA ALA A 51 14.73 -3.34 -4.29
C ALA A 51 13.84 -2.77 -3.17
N LEU A 52 13.60 -1.45 -3.18
CA LEU A 52 12.71 -0.74 -2.25
C LEU A 52 11.22 -0.80 -2.65
N PHE A 53 10.87 -1.50 -3.72
CA PHE A 53 9.51 -1.57 -4.27
C PHE A 53 8.95 -0.21 -4.68
N PHE A 54 9.77 0.77 -5.04
CA PHE A 54 9.31 2.03 -5.65
C PHE A 54 9.15 1.92 -7.17
N GLN A 55 9.82 0.95 -7.78
CA GLN A 55 9.71 0.68 -9.22
C GLN A 55 9.38 -0.80 -9.49
N PRO A 56 8.69 -1.08 -10.61
CA PRO A 56 8.49 -2.44 -11.08
C PRO A 56 9.82 -3.16 -11.33
N ASP A 57 9.91 -4.40 -10.84
CA ASP A 57 10.99 -5.31 -11.21
C ASP A 57 10.46 -6.33 -12.23
N SER A 58 10.89 -6.18 -13.49
CA SER A 58 10.52 -7.08 -14.58
C SER A 58 11.33 -8.38 -14.59
N SER A 59 12.35 -8.51 -13.73
CA SER A 59 13.12 -9.75 -13.61
C SER A 59 12.38 -10.84 -12.84
N VAL A 60 11.40 -10.45 -12.01
CA VAL A 60 10.58 -11.38 -11.22
C VAL A 60 9.38 -11.83 -12.03
N SER A 61 9.24 -13.14 -12.21
CA SER A 61 8.09 -13.74 -12.88
C SER A 61 6.84 -13.78 -11.97
N VAL A 62 5.65 -13.83 -12.56
CA VAL A 62 4.38 -13.93 -11.82
C VAL A 62 4.34 -15.13 -10.88
N SER A 63 4.97 -16.25 -11.25
CA SER A 63 5.05 -17.46 -10.42
C SER A 63 5.98 -17.31 -9.21
N GLN A 64 6.85 -16.30 -9.21
CA GLN A 64 7.78 -15.96 -8.13
C GLN A 64 7.38 -14.68 -7.42
N ARG A 65 6.10 -14.28 -7.51
CA ARG A 65 5.59 -13.06 -6.92
C ARG A 65 5.95 -12.98 -5.43
N ILE A 66 6.58 -11.88 -5.06
CA ILE A 66 6.94 -11.55 -3.68
C ILE A 66 6.08 -10.39 -3.18
N GLN A 67 5.60 -10.50 -1.94
CA GLN A 67 5.01 -9.38 -1.22
C GLN A 67 6.12 -8.50 -0.65
N ASN A 68 5.87 -7.20 -0.54
CA ASN A 68 6.83 -6.26 0.02
C ASN A 68 7.09 -6.59 1.52
N PRO A 69 8.29 -7.05 1.89
CA PRO A 69 8.58 -7.54 3.24
C PRO A 69 8.54 -6.44 4.30
N LEU A 70 8.78 -5.18 3.93
CA LEU A 70 8.65 -4.04 4.84
C LEU A 70 7.18 -3.75 5.11
N LEU A 71 6.33 -3.77 4.08
CA LEU A 71 4.90 -3.55 4.25
C LEU A 71 4.23 -4.69 5.02
N VAL A 72 4.63 -5.95 4.80
CA VAL A 72 4.15 -7.10 5.59
C VAL A 72 4.40 -6.87 7.09
N LYS A 73 5.55 -6.30 7.45
CA LYS A 73 5.89 -5.99 8.86
C LYS A 73 5.16 -4.77 9.41
N LEU A 74 4.97 -3.72 8.60
CA LEU A 74 4.36 -2.45 9.03
C LEU A 74 2.83 -2.49 9.02
N PHE A 75 2.23 -3.33 8.17
CA PHE A 75 0.80 -3.45 7.97
C PHE A 75 0.30 -4.89 8.05
N PRO A 76 0.61 -5.65 9.13
CA PRO A 76 0.20 -7.04 9.20
C PRO A 76 -1.28 -7.28 8.83
N PRO A 77 -2.26 -6.45 9.25
CA PRO A 77 -3.68 -6.62 8.89
C PRO A 77 -4.00 -6.65 7.39
N PHE A 78 -3.15 -6.09 6.53
CA PHE A 78 -3.33 -6.09 5.08
C PHE A 78 -2.68 -7.31 4.40
N PHE A 79 -1.74 -7.97 5.07
CA PHE A 79 -0.95 -9.09 4.53
C PHE A 79 -1.21 -10.40 5.27
N VAL A 80 -2.32 -10.50 6.03
CA VAL A 80 -2.65 -11.69 6.79
C VAL A 80 -3.05 -12.84 5.86
N CYS A 81 -2.08 -13.68 5.50
CA CYS A 81 -2.30 -15.00 4.95
C CYS A 81 -1.98 -16.02 6.04
N ASN A 82 -2.97 -16.55 6.76
CA ASN A 82 -2.72 -17.81 7.46
C ASN A 82 -3.97 -18.68 7.59
N THR A 83 -3.85 -19.84 6.93
CA THR A 83 -4.39 -21.14 7.34
C THR A 83 -5.90 -21.25 7.59
N GLY A 84 -6.60 -21.77 6.58
CA GLY A 84 -7.84 -22.55 6.72
C GLY A 84 -9.14 -21.76 6.92
N SER A 85 -9.07 -20.58 7.53
CA SER A 85 -10.19 -19.66 7.71
C SER A 85 -9.64 -18.24 7.57
N HIS A 86 -9.69 -17.68 6.35
CA HIS A 86 -9.19 -16.35 6.01
C HIS A 86 -9.59 -15.30 7.07
N PRO A 87 -8.66 -14.83 7.92
CA PRO A 87 -9.00 -13.92 9.01
C PRO A 87 -9.43 -12.57 8.45
N ILE A 88 -10.50 -12.03 9.03
CA ILE A 88 -10.99 -10.71 8.72
C ILE A 88 -10.29 -9.73 9.67
N SER A 89 -9.72 -8.67 9.12
CA SER A 89 -9.08 -7.59 9.87
C SER A 89 -10.11 -6.54 10.28
N THR A 90 -10.01 -6.02 11.51
CA THR A 90 -10.94 -5.03 12.08
C THR A 90 -10.24 -3.71 12.36
N LEU A 91 -11.01 -2.68 12.75
CA LEU A 91 -10.46 -1.42 13.22
C LEU A 91 -9.50 -1.62 14.42
N ASP A 92 -9.82 -2.52 15.34
CA ASP A 92 -8.93 -2.85 16.48
C ASP A 92 -7.56 -3.36 16.02
N ALA A 93 -7.53 -4.20 14.99
CA ALA A 93 -6.28 -4.69 14.42
C ALA A 93 -5.45 -3.55 13.81
N ILE A 94 -6.11 -2.53 13.25
CA ILE A 94 -5.45 -1.32 12.77
C ILE A 94 -4.89 -0.49 13.93
N MET A 95 -5.69 -0.29 14.97
CA MET A 95 -5.31 0.50 16.15
C MET A 95 -4.22 -0.17 16.99
N ALA A 96 -4.07 -1.49 16.90
CA ALA A 96 -3.01 -2.24 17.58
C ALA A 96 -1.63 -2.17 16.89
N MET A 97 -1.53 -1.56 15.70
CA MET A 97 -0.26 -1.52 14.95
C MET A 97 0.82 -0.67 15.63
N PRO A 98 2.12 -0.96 15.40
CA PRO A 98 3.22 -0.27 16.09
C PRO A 98 3.22 1.26 15.96
N TRP A 99 2.70 1.77 14.84
CA TRP A 99 2.63 3.19 14.54
C TRP A 99 1.36 3.88 15.06
N SER A 100 0.42 3.16 15.70
CA SER A 100 -0.75 3.80 16.32
C SER A 100 -0.37 4.76 17.46
N LYS A 101 0.83 4.59 18.03
CA LYS A 101 1.45 5.51 18.99
C LYS A 101 1.93 6.83 18.36
N ALA A 102 2.05 6.89 17.04
CA ALA A 102 2.50 8.06 16.28
C ALA A 102 1.66 8.23 14.99
N PRO A 103 0.34 8.50 15.13
CA PRO A 103 -0.59 8.52 14.00
C PRO A 103 -0.24 9.59 12.97
N ASP A 104 0.34 10.72 13.39
CA ASP A 104 0.68 11.82 12.50
C ASP A 104 1.83 11.48 11.55
N ALA A 105 2.86 10.79 12.04
CA ALA A 105 3.96 10.30 11.20
C ALA A 105 3.47 9.33 10.12
N PHE A 106 2.42 8.58 10.45
CA PHE A 106 1.81 7.61 9.57
C PHE A 106 0.82 8.26 8.60
N ARG A 107 0.06 9.28 8.98
CA ARG A 107 -0.91 9.96 8.11
C ARG A 107 -0.29 10.85 7.04
N ARG A 108 1.00 11.18 7.15
CA ARG A 108 1.75 11.99 6.18
C ARG A 108 1.51 11.56 4.73
N ALA A 109 1.07 12.51 3.90
CA ALA A 109 0.81 12.29 2.48
C ALA A 109 2.10 11.96 1.68
N ASP A 110 3.24 12.45 2.16
CA ASP A 110 4.56 12.26 1.55
C ASP A 110 5.35 11.07 2.14
N ALA A 111 4.70 10.25 2.97
CA ALA A 111 5.36 9.09 3.56
C ALA A 111 5.77 8.10 2.47
N SER A 112 7.02 7.65 2.53
CA SER A 112 7.63 6.82 1.48
C SER A 112 6.85 5.53 1.23
N TRP A 113 6.36 4.86 2.28
CA TRP A 113 5.56 3.65 2.19
C TRP A 113 4.31 3.80 1.30
N ARG A 114 3.73 5.01 1.17
CA ARG A 114 2.53 5.24 0.33
C ARG A 114 2.79 4.94 -1.14
N ARG A 115 4.03 5.13 -1.59
CA ARG A 115 4.45 4.93 -2.98
C ARG A 115 5.04 3.53 -3.22
N MET A 116 5.23 2.75 -2.16
CA MET A 116 5.77 1.40 -2.29
C MET A 116 4.70 0.47 -2.88
N LEU A 117 5.11 -0.33 -3.84
CA LEU A 117 4.33 -1.41 -4.42
C LEU A 117 4.09 -2.50 -3.37
N VAL A 118 2.90 -3.07 -3.39
CA VAL A 118 2.53 -4.14 -2.45
C VAL A 118 3.16 -5.49 -2.81
N THR A 119 3.44 -5.72 -4.10
CA THR A 119 4.07 -6.93 -4.65
C THR A 119 5.02 -6.62 -5.79
N GLN A 120 5.93 -7.56 -6.07
CA GLN A 120 6.71 -7.64 -7.31
C GLN A 120 6.56 -9.04 -7.93
N PRO A 121 6.22 -9.16 -9.23
CA PRO A 121 5.88 -8.07 -10.14
C PRO A 121 4.62 -7.31 -9.67
N PRO A 122 4.44 -6.04 -10.09
CA PRO A 122 3.33 -5.21 -9.63
C PRO A 122 1.99 -5.82 -10.04
N THR A 123 0.99 -5.71 -9.16
CA THR A 123 -0.39 -6.02 -9.51
C THR A 123 -1.01 -4.83 -10.23
N HIS A 124 -1.73 -5.10 -11.32
CA HIS A 124 -2.35 -4.09 -12.18
C HIS A 124 -3.88 -4.04 -12.07
N SER A 125 -4.48 -5.00 -11.36
CA SER A 125 -5.93 -5.07 -11.15
C SER A 125 -6.25 -5.28 -9.68
N LEU A 126 -7.09 -4.39 -9.15
CA LEU A 126 -7.65 -4.48 -7.80
C LEU A 126 -9.17 -4.55 -7.89
N VAL A 127 -9.74 -5.67 -7.48
CA VAL A 127 -11.19 -5.83 -7.32
C VAL A 127 -11.58 -5.39 -5.92
N VAL A 128 -12.46 -4.39 -5.81
CA VAL A 128 -13.00 -3.93 -4.52
C VAL A 128 -14.42 -4.45 -4.38
N ARG A 129 -14.67 -5.30 -3.38
CA ARG A 129 -15.99 -5.85 -3.05
C ARG A 129 -16.46 -5.25 -1.73
N GLN A 130 -17.64 -4.67 -1.70
CA GLN A 130 -18.27 -4.16 -0.48
C GLN A 130 -19.54 -4.94 -0.18
N LYS A 131 -19.69 -5.40 1.06
CA LYS A 131 -20.90 -6.03 1.56
C LYS A 131 -21.41 -5.26 2.76
N PHE A 132 -22.64 -4.78 2.63
CA PHE A 132 -23.40 -4.13 3.69
C PHE A 132 -24.50 -5.09 4.14
N SER A 133 -24.52 -5.46 5.42
CA SER A 133 -25.57 -6.31 5.97
C SER A 133 -26.36 -5.53 7.01
N SER A 134 -27.65 -5.32 6.75
CA SER A 134 -28.62 -4.86 7.75
C SER A 134 -29.58 -5.99 8.11
N ILE A 135 -30.41 -5.78 9.14
CA ILE A 135 -31.42 -6.75 9.57
C ILE A 135 -32.37 -7.08 8.41
N GLU A 136 -32.72 -6.09 7.59
CA GLU A 136 -33.73 -6.23 6.54
C GLU A 136 -33.13 -6.44 5.15
N HIS A 137 -31.88 -6.01 4.93
CA HIS A 137 -31.32 -5.93 3.59
C HIS A 137 -29.82 -6.21 3.54
N ILE A 138 -29.40 -6.98 2.54
CA ILE A 138 -27.99 -7.19 2.18
C ILE A 138 -27.72 -6.47 0.86
N SER A 139 -26.84 -5.47 0.89
CA SER A 139 -26.34 -4.84 -0.33
C SER A 139 -24.94 -5.34 -0.64
N ARG A 140 -24.67 -5.56 -1.93
CA ARG A 140 -23.34 -5.90 -2.45
C ARG A 140 -22.97 -4.92 -3.54
N ARG A 141 -21.76 -4.37 -3.46
CA ARG A 141 -21.17 -3.52 -4.50
C ARG A 141 -19.82 -4.11 -4.91
N GLN A 142 -19.47 -3.97 -6.18
CA GLN A 142 -18.16 -4.35 -6.69
C GLN A 142 -17.68 -3.29 -7.68
N GLY A 143 -16.40 -2.97 -7.61
CA GLY A 143 -15.69 -2.20 -8.62
C GLY A 143 -14.33 -2.81 -8.90
N VAL A 144 -13.72 -2.39 -9.99
CA VAL A 144 -12.37 -2.80 -10.39
C VAL A 144 -11.55 -1.55 -10.63
N VAL A 145 -10.34 -1.52 -10.08
CA VAL A 145 -9.34 -0.49 -10.28
C VAL A 145 -8.22 -1.12 -11.11
N ASN A 146 -8.12 -0.73 -12.38
CA ASN A 146 -7.15 -1.25 -13.33
C ASN A 146 -6.01 -0.24 -13.59
N ASP A 147 -4.97 -0.69 -14.27
CA ASP A 147 -3.91 0.11 -14.89
C ASP A 147 -3.03 0.91 -13.93
N LEU A 148 -3.05 0.57 -12.65
CA LEU A 148 -2.19 1.16 -11.63
C LEU A 148 -1.30 0.07 -11.03
N SER A 149 0.01 0.34 -10.95
CA SER A 149 0.89 -0.45 -10.10
C SER A 149 0.44 -0.24 -8.65
N LEU A 150 -0.23 -1.25 -8.09
CA LEU A 150 -0.91 -1.11 -6.80
C LEU A 150 0.09 -0.74 -5.69
N SER A 151 -0.07 0.48 -5.16
CA SER A 151 0.72 0.98 -4.04
C SER A 151 -0.01 0.76 -2.72
N MET A 152 0.77 0.71 -1.64
CA MET A 152 0.20 0.63 -0.29
C MET A 152 -0.64 1.87 0.05
N GLY A 153 -0.29 3.04 -0.47
CA GLY A 153 -1.04 4.28 -0.27
C GLY A 153 -2.48 4.14 -0.77
N LEU A 154 -2.65 3.66 -2.01
CA LEU A 154 -3.99 3.44 -2.57
C LEU A 154 -4.78 2.40 -1.77
N LEU A 155 -4.15 1.28 -1.42
CA LEU A 155 -4.78 0.23 -0.62
C LEU A 155 -5.22 0.75 0.75
N TYR A 156 -4.40 1.58 1.38
CA TYR A 156 -4.68 2.24 2.65
C TYR A 156 -5.84 3.23 2.52
N ASP A 157 -5.80 4.10 1.52
CA ASP A 157 -6.80 5.16 1.32
C ASP A 157 -8.17 4.60 0.91
N LEU A 158 -8.24 3.40 0.31
CA LEU A 158 -9.50 2.68 0.06
C LEU A 158 -10.06 1.98 1.29
N THR A 159 -9.19 1.54 2.20
CA THR A 159 -9.58 0.70 3.34
C THR A 159 -9.94 1.54 4.56
N ILE A 160 -9.09 2.50 4.92
CA ILE A 160 -9.16 3.18 6.21
C ILE A 160 -10.41 4.04 6.36
N PRO A 161 -10.85 4.83 5.36
CA PRO A 161 -12.10 5.59 5.46
C PRO A 161 -13.35 4.71 5.58
N PHE A 162 -13.27 3.43 5.19
CA PHE A 162 -14.38 2.48 5.31
C PHE A 162 -14.50 1.88 6.71
N LEU A 163 -13.41 1.86 7.50
CA LEU A 163 -13.41 1.18 8.79
C LEU A 163 -14.05 2.01 9.90
N ASP A 164 -15.00 1.39 10.58
CA ASP A 164 -15.56 1.76 11.88
C ASP A 164 -15.59 0.52 12.79
N ASP A 165 -16.16 0.66 13.98
CA ASP A 165 -16.20 -0.41 15.00
C ASP A 165 -16.95 -1.67 14.53
N GLU A 166 -17.84 -1.56 13.54
CA GLU A 166 -18.66 -2.66 13.00
C GLU A 166 -18.18 -3.13 11.63
N SER A 167 -17.09 -2.54 11.15
CA SER A 167 -16.53 -2.79 9.84
C SER A 167 -15.24 -3.56 9.92
N SER A 168 -15.02 -4.32 8.87
CA SER A 168 -13.93 -5.26 8.79
C SER A 168 -13.56 -5.45 7.32
N PHE A 169 -12.32 -5.85 7.07
CA PHE A 169 -11.80 -5.99 5.73
C PHE A 169 -10.90 -7.21 5.61
N ARG A 170 -10.68 -7.64 4.37
CA ARG A 170 -9.61 -8.59 4.05
C ARG A 170 -9.07 -8.30 2.67
N VAL A 171 -7.79 -8.62 2.50
CA VAL A 171 -7.13 -8.64 1.21
C VAL A 171 -6.96 -10.09 0.81
N LEU A 172 -7.45 -10.46 -0.37
CA LEU A 172 -7.20 -11.75 -0.99
C LEU A 172 -6.15 -11.58 -2.05
N TRP A 173 -5.06 -12.30 -1.86
CA TRP A 173 -3.95 -12.29 -2.80
C TRP A 173 -4.23 -13.30 -3.92
N HIS A 174 -3.48 -13.17 -5.01
CA HIS A 174 -3.63 -13.97 -6.23
C HIS A 174 -3.79 -15.47 -5.93
N GLY A 175 -4.82 -16.10 -6.50
CA GLY A 175 -5.09 -17.53 -6.32
C GLY A 175 -5.82 -17.92 -5.02
N GLU A 176 -6.12 -16.98 -4.12
CA GLU A 176 -6.84 -17.25 -2.84
C GLU A 176 -8.37 -17.08 -2.95
N SER A 177 -8.88 -16.65 -4.11
CA SER A 177 -10.32 -16.44 -4.32
C SER A 177 -11.02 -17.77 -4.69
N PRO A 178 -12.06 -18.19 -3.95
CA PRO A 178 -12.80 -19.43 -4.25
C PRO A 178 -13.57 -19.41 -5.58
N HIS A 179 -13.74 -18.23 -6.18
CA HIS A 179 -14.56 -18.02 -7.38
C HIS A 179 -13.73 -17.69 -8.62
N ASP A 180 -12.40 -17.58 -8.52
CA ASP A 180 -11.57 -17.16 -9.64
C ASP A 180 -11.07 -18.36 -10.43
N SER A 181 -11.24 -18.29 -11.75
CA SER A 181 -10.48 -19.12 -12.67
C SER A 181 -9.00 -18.78 -12.49
N ALA A 182 -8.12 -19.78 -12.60
CA ALA A 182 -6.69 -19.70 -12.33
C ALA A 182 -5.88 -18.70 -13.21
N ALA A 183 -6.55 -17.82 -13.95
CA ALA A 183 -5.98 -16.90 -14.92
C ALA A 183 -6.06 -15.41 -14.51
N ASP A 184 -6.73 -15.06 -13.40
CA ASP A 184 -6.88 -13.66 -13.02
C ASP A 184 -5.73 -13.17 -12.14
N ASP A 185 -4.88 -12.28 -12.70
CA ASP A 185 -3.77 -11.64 -12.01
C ASP A 185 -4.24 -10.43 -11.17
N SER A 186 -5.36 -10.61 -10.47
CA SER A 186 -6.03 -9.58 -9.69
C SER A 186 -5.88 -9.82 -8.20
N LEU A 187 -5.84 -8.71 -7.45
CA LEU A 187 -5.94 -8.70 -6.00
C LEU A 187 -7.36 -8.31 -5.63
N THR A 188 -7.96 -8.95 -4.62
CA THR A 188 -9.32 -8.60 -4.18
C THR A 188 -9.31 -8.00 -2.78
N LEU A 189 -9.69 -6.73 -2.65
CA LEU A 189 -10.02 -6.10 -1.37
C LEU A 189 -11.51 -6.31 -1.08
N SER A 190 -11.83 -7.04 0.00
CA SER A 190 -13.21 -7.18 0.47
C SER A 190 -13.42 -6.36 1.74
N LEU A 191 -14.45 -5.53 1.71
CA LEU A 191 -14.87 -4.62 2.77
C LEU A 191 -16.26 -5.06 3.27
N PHE A 192 -16.42 -5.25 4.57
CA PHE A 192 -17.63 -5.76 5.21
C PHE A 192 -18.06 -4.82 6.31
N THR A 193 -19.36 -4.52 6.38
CA THR A 193 -19.95 -3.79 7.51
C THR A 193 -21.23 -4.49 7.96
N ALA A 194 -21.37 -4.66 9.27
CA ALA A 194 -22.57 -5.16 9.91
C ALA A 194 -23.38 -3.98 10.47
N ALA A 195 -24.71 -4.03 10.34
CA ALA A 195 -25.56 -3.01 10.93
C ALA A 195 -25.60 -3.16 12.46
N ARG A 196 -25.44 -2.03 13.14
CA ARG A 196 -25.78 -1.85 14.55
C ARG A 196 -27.30 -1.99 14.74
N TRP A 197 -27.70 -2.57 15.86
CA TRP A 197 -29.06 -2.54 16.37
C TRP A 197 -29.56 -1.08 16.45
N GLU A 198 -30.70 -0.79 15.82
CA GLU A 198 -31.45 0.47 15.76
C GLU A 198 -30.63 1.77 15.92
N TYR A 199 -30.18 2.33 14.80
CA TYR A 199 -29.89 3.76 14.72
C TYR A 199 -30.83 4.40 13.70
N ASP A 200 -31.83 5.12 14.21
CA ASP A 200 -32.87 5.86 13.47
C ASP A 200 -32.33 7.20 12.90
N GLY A 201 -31.08 7.17 12.44
CA GLY A 201 -30.42 8.31 11.80
C GLY A 201 -30.56 8.23 10.28
N PRO A 202 -30.44 9.36 9.56
CA PRO A 202 -30.59 9.37 8.11
C PRO A 202 -29.60 8.38 7.49
N GLU A 203 -30.10 7.56 6.56
CA GLU A 203 -29.29 6.64 5.77
C GLU A 203 -28.02 7.36 5.30
N ARG A 204 -26.85 6.84 5.70
CA ARG A 204 -25.57 7.29 5.15
C ARG A 204 -25.56 6.92 3.66
N THR A 205 -26.08 7.82 2.83
CA THR A 205 -25.94 7.77 1.38
C THR A 205 -24.46 8.02 1.08
N LEU A 206 -23.71 6.92 0.97
CA LEU A 206 -22.33 6.97 0.50
C LEU A 206 -22.34 7.36 -0.98
N ASP A 207 -21.72 8.50 -1.22
CA ASP A 207 -21.61 9.17 -2.50
C ASP A 207 -20.97 8.21 -3.54
N THR A 208 -21.67 7.99 -4.65
CA THR A 208 -21.26 7.09 -5.75
C THR A 208 -20.07 7.63 -6.53
N THR A 209 -19.61 8.84 -6.22
CA THR A 209 -18.43 9.51 -6.75
C THR A 209 -17.12 8.78 -6.42
N PHE A 210 -17.08 7.90 -5.41
CA PHE A 210 -15.85 7.20 -5.00
C PHE A 210 -15.26 6.29 -6.10
N PHE A 211 -16.09 5.62 -6.91
CA PHE A 211 -15.61 4.79 -8.01
C PHE A 211 -15.19 5.62 -9.24
N SER A 212 -15.75 6.82 -9.42
CA SER A 212 -15.38 7.75 -10.50
C SER A 212 -14.14 8.58 -10.17
N ALA A 213 -13.88 8.87 -8.89
CA ALA A 213 -12.73 9.65 -8.44
C ALA A 213 -11.42 8.87 -8.55
N ALA A 214 -11.45 7.54 -8.38
CA ALA A 214 -10.29 6.68 -8.61
C ALA A 214 -9.82 6.66 -10.07
N ALA A 215 -10.67 7.09 -11.02
CA ALA A 215 -10.34 7.24 -12.44
C ALA A 215 -9.80 8.65 -12.80
N SER A 216 -9.72 9.58 -11.85
CA SER A 216 -9.02 10.84 -12.03
C SER A 216 -7.68 10.78 -11.29
N PRO A 217 -6.53 10.71 -11.98
CA PRO A 217 -5.28 11.08 -11.35
C PRO A 217 -5.39 12.59 -11.11
N ILE A 218 -5.86 13.01 -9.93
CA ILE A 218 -5.75 14.40 -9.52
C ILE A 218 -4.26 14.63 -9.22
N PHE A 219 -3.51 14.83 -10.30
CA PHE A 219 -2.25 15.54 -10.29
C PHE A 219 -2.63 17.00 -9.98
N ILE A 220 -2.53 17.42 -8.73
CA ILE A 220 -2.53 18.85 -8.41
C ILE A 220 -1.12 19.34 -8.76
N PRO A 221 -0.92 20.14 -9.82
CA PRO A 221 0.38 20.73 -10.07
C PRO A 221 0.75 21.66 -8.91
N PHE A 222 2.03 21.67 -8.58
CA PHE A 222 2.67 22.29 -7.40
C PHE A 222 2.39 23.80 -7.17
N GLY A 223 1.56 24.45 -7.99
CA GLY A 223 1.29 25.89 -7.95
C GLY A 223 -0.06 26.34 -7.37
N GLU A 224 -0.98 25.45 -6.99
CA GLU A 224 -2.33 25.86 -6.52
C GLU A 224 -2.50 25.97 -4.99
N TRP A 225 -1.46 25.67 -4.20
CA TRP A 225 -1.52 25.75 -2.73
C TRP A 225 -1.61 27.19 -2.16
N GLU A 226 -1.16 28.22 -2.89
CA GLU A 226 -1.13 29.59 -2.35
C GLU A 226 -2.51 30.28 -2.24
N ARG A 227 -3.56 29.74 -2.87
CA ARG A 227 -4.88 30.40 -2.88
C ARG A 227 -5.83 29.99 -1.77
N LEU A 228 -5.55 28.90 -1.04
CA LEU A 228 -6.43 28.38 0.01
C LEU A 228 -6.02 28.77 1.44
N CYS A 229 -4.89 29.47 1.61
CA CYS A 229 -4.45 30.02 2.90
C CYS A 229 -4.57 31.56 3.01
N SER A 230 -5.30 32.21 2.09
CA SER A 230 -5.70 33.61 2.23
C SER A 230 -7.21 33.74 2.30
N LYS A 231 -7.76 33.47 3.49
CA LYS A 231 -8.81 34.23 4.14
C LYS A 231 -8.96 33.79 5.60
#